data_AF-A0AAW4DND8-F1
#
_entry.id   AF-A0AAW4DND8-F1
#
_cell.length_a   1.000
_cell.length_b   1.000
_cell.length_c   1.000
_cell.angle_alpha   90.00
_cell.angle_beta   90.00
_cell.angle_gamma   90.00
#
_symmetry.space_group_name_H-M   'P 1'
#
loop_
_entity.id
_entity.type
_entity.pdbx_description
1 polymer ?
#
loop_
_entity_poly.entity_id
_entity_poly.type
_entity_poly.pdbx_seq_one_letter_code
_entity_poly.pdbx_strand_id
1 'polypeptide(L)'
;MIFANIDDKTTSFICQNKYLAKAFKWLKDTDLTAIKPGKYDISDGIFVKIQEYNTKDESNGRFENHEAHLDFHYLISGKEMTRVTRPYGLEETDNALNTPDDVAHYKRFDGSATQIDLHPGDYIILFPEDAHEACLDLDNYAVPCKKAVIKVPVSLLLN
;
A
#
# COMPACT_ATOMS: atom_id res chain seq x y z
N MET A 1 2.41 -9.09 -5.70
CA MET A 1 2.44 -8.59 -4.31
C MET A 1 3.40 -9.39 -3.41
N ILE A 2 3.88 -8.77 -2.33
CA ILE A 2 4.55 -9.43 -1.19
C ILE A 2 3.78 -9.04 0.07
N PHE A 3 3.45 -9.99 0.96
CA PHE A 3 2.83 -9.73 2.26
C PHE A 3 3.63 -10.45 3.35
N ALA A 4 3.99 -9.72 4.40
CA ALA A 4 4.73 -10.25 5.55
C ALA A 4 4.73 -9.24 6.72
N ASN A 5 5.38 -9.60 7.83
CA ASN A 5 5.56 -8.72 8.97
C ASN A 5 6.97 -8.08 8.99
N ILE A 6 7.10 -6.84 9.47
CA ILE A 6 8.35 -6.07 9.52
C ILE A 6 9.47 -6.74 10.35
N ASP A 7 9.08 -7.63 11.27
CA ASP A 7 9.98 -8.39 12.13
C ASP A 7 10.36 -9.77 11.56
N ASP A 8 9.75 -10.19 10.44
CA ASP A 8 10.05 -11.47 9.79
C ASP A 8 11.44 -11.47 9.14
N LYS A 9 12.38 -12.18 9.76
CA LYS A 9 13.78 -12.25 9.32
C LYS A 9 13.95 -12.89 7.93
N THR A 10 13.03 -13.77 7.54
CA THR A 10 13.06 -14.47 6.24
C THR A 10 12.80 -13.53 5.07
N THR A 11 12.21 -12.36 5.30
CA THR A 11 11.95 -11.35 4.25
C THR A 11 13.10 -10.37 4.04
N SER A 12 14.22 -10.55 4.74
CA SER A 12 15.41 -9.72 4.60
C SER A 12 16.00 -9.69 3.17
N PHE A 13 15.69 -10.67 2.32
CA PHE A 13 16.08 -10.65 0.91
C PHE A 13 15.50 -9.45 0.15
N ILE A 14 14.34 -8.92 0.56
CA ILE A 14 13.72 -7.73 -0.05
C ILE A 14 14.66 -6.53 0.08
N CYS A 15 15.36 -6.43 1.21
CA CYS A 15 16.37 -5.40 1.47
C CYS A 15 17.67 -5.58 0.67
N GLN A 16 17.81 -6.61 -0.18
CA GLN A 16 18.91 -6.68 -1.14
C GLN A 16 18.79 -5.60 -2.21
N ASN A 17 17.56 -5.17 -2.53
CA ASN A 17 17.35 -3.93 -3.26
C ASN A 17 17.57 -2.74 -2.32
N LYS A 18 18.58 -1.90 -2.62
CA LYS A 18 18.97 -0.78 -1.77
C LYS A 18 17.87 0.25 -1.52
N TYR A 19 16.91 0.41 -2.44
CA TYR A 19 15.82 1.38 -2.33
C TYR A 19 14.71 0.86 -1.42
N LEU A 20 14.39 -0.43 -1.52
CA LEU A 20 13.52 -1.08 -0.53
C LEU A 20 14.17 -1.08 0.85
N ALA A 21 15.48 -1.36 0.95
CA ALA A 21 16.20 -1.26 2.22
C ALA A 21 16.08 0.13 2.88
N LYS A 22 16.10 1.22 2.09
CA LYS A 22 15.85 2.58 2.58
C LYS A 22 14.44 2.76 3.12
N ALA A 23 13.43 2.24 2.42
CA ALA A 23 12.04 2.29 2.89
C ALA A 23 11.87 1.54 4.23
N PHE A 24 12.39 0.32 4.34
CA PHE A 24 12.40 -0.45 5.59
C PHE A 24 13.14 0.27 6.71
N LYS A 25 14.32 0.84 6.42
CA LYS A 25 15.09 1.60 7.40
C LYS A 25 14.30 2.80 7.91
N TRP A 26 13.65 3.54 7.02
CA TRP A 26 12.82 4.69 7.41
C TRP A 26 11.69 4.28 8.36
N LEU A 27 10.99 3.17 8.08
CA LEU A 27 9.95 2.65 8.98
C LEU A 27 10.50 2.30 10.36
N LYS A 28 11.69 1.69 10.43
CA LYS A 28 12.31 1.25 11.69
C LYS A 28 12.91 2.38 12.52
N ASP A 29 13.41 3.43 11.87
CA ASP A 29 14.10 4.53 12.56
C ASP A 29 13.15 5.69 12.94
N THR A 30 11.92 5.69 12.43
CA THR A 30 10.94 6.75 12.67
C THR A 30 10.02 6.37 13.82
N ASP A 31 9.73 7.31 14.73
CA ASP A 31 8.64 7.15 15.70
C ASP A 31 7.28 7.32 14.99
N LEU A 32 6.78 6.20 14.47
CA LEU A 32 5.51 6.13 13.73
C LEU A 32 4.29 6.38 14.63
N THR A 33 4.43 6.29 15.95
CA THR A 33 3.32 6.54 16.88
C THR A 33 3.04 8.03 16.99
N ALA A 34 4.08 8.86 17.02
CA ALA A 34 3.99 10.32 17.18
C ALA A 34 3.91 11.11 15.86
N ILE A 35 4.31 10.51 14.72
CA ILE A 35 4.30 11.21 13.42
C ILE A 35 2.88 11.63 13.00
N LYS A 36 2.71 12.85 12.50
CA LYS A 36 1.40 13.36 12.08
C LYS A 36 1.04 12.85 10.66
N PRO A 37 -0.26 12.80 10.31
CA PRO A 37 -0.68 12.60 8.93
C PRO A 37 -0.05 13.64 7.99
N GLY A 38 0.40 13.19 6.82
CA GLY A 38 1.08 14.05 5.86
C GLY A 38 1.96 13.28 4.87
N LYS A 39 2.61 14.03 3.97
CA LYS A 39 3.61 13.50 3.04
C LYS A 39 5.01 13.87 3.54
N TYR A 40 5.90 12.89 3.56
CA TYR A 40 7.30 13.07 3.96
C TYR A 40 8.22 12.46 2.90
N ASP A 41 9.23 13.21 2.47
CA ASP A 41 10.23 12.69 1.54
C ASP A 41 11.25 11.81 2.28
N ILE A 42 11.61 10.68 1.67
CA ILE A 42 12.64 9.76 2.18
C ILE A 42 13.95 10.01 1.42
N SER A 43 13.99 9.70 0.12
CA SER A 43 15.15 9.95 -0.79
C SER A 43 14.87 9.43 -2.20
N ASP A 44 15.59 9.90 -3.22
CA ASP A 44 15.54 9.34 -4.59
C ASP A 44 14.13 9.34 -5.23
N GLY A 45 13.28 10.29 -4.84
CA GLY A 45 11.86 10.30 -5.24
C GLY A 45 10.98 9.32 -4.46
N ILE A 46 11.54 8.55 -3.53
CA ILE A 46 10.78 7.77 -2.54
C ILE A 46 10.22 8.74 -1.50
N PHE A 47 8.92 8.62 -1.25
CA PHE A 47 8.23 9.36 -0.21
C PHE A 47 7.22 8.47 0.49
N VAL A 48 6.77 8.90 1.67
CA VAL A 48 5.76 8.21 2.45
C VAL A 48 4.57 9.13 2.69
N LYS A 49 3.38 8.56 2.58
CA LYS A 49 2.14 9.18 3.03
C LYS A 49 1.74 8.54 4.36
N ILE A 50 1.72 9.32 5.43
CA ILE A 50 1.12 8.92 6.71
C ILE A 50 -0.36 9.28 6.68
N GLN A 51 -1.20 8.29 6.93
CA GLN A 51 -2.65 8.42 6.87
C GLN A 51 -3.26 7.94 8.18
N GLU A 52 -4.27 8.68 8.65
CA GLU A 52 -5.19 8.27 9.71
C GLU A 52 -6.60 8.32 9.14
N TYR A 53 -7.35 7.24 9.33
CA TYR A 53 -8.70 7.06 8.76
C TYR A 53 -9.49 6.07 9.60
N ASN A 54 -10.80 6.06 9.41
CA ASN A 54 -11.61 4.90 9.76
C ASN A 54 -11.70 3.99 8.54
N THR A 55 -11.62 2.68 8.75
CA THR A 55 -11.83 1.71 7.67
C THR A 55 -13.21 1.90 7.04
N LYS A 56 -13.32 1.56 5.76
CA LYS A 56 -14.54 1.69 4.96
C LYS A 56 -15.20 0.33 4.77
N ASP A 57 -16.52 0.34 4.71
CA ASP A 57 -17.30 -0.81 4.26
C ASP A 57 -16.90 -1.18 2.82
N GLU A 58 -16.91 -2.48 2.52
CA GLU A 58 -16.57 -3.02 1.20
C GLU A 58 -17.36 -2.38 0.06
N SER A 59 -18.61 -1.98 0.29
CA SER A 59 -19.44 -1.33 -0.73
C SER A 59 -18.95 0.07 -1.11
N ASN A 60 -18.14 0.70 -0.25
CA ASN A 60 -17.53 2.02 -0.48
C ASN A 60 -16.08 1.92 -0.97
N GLY A 61 -15.56 0.72 -1.16
CA GLY A 61 -14.25 0.52 -1.73
C GLY A 61 -14.21 0.71 -3.25
N ARG A 62 -13.00 0.96 -3.76
CA ARG A 62 -12.71 1.07 -5.18
C ARG A 62 -11.33 0.48 -5.42
N PHE A 63 -11.22 -0.37 -6.43
CA PHE A 63 -9.93 -0.86 -6.91
C PHE A 63 -9.16 0.27 -7.60
N GLU A 64 -7.85 0.30 -7.36
CA GLU A 64 -6.90 1.18 -8.02
C GLU A 64 -5.57 0.46 -8.28
N ASN A 65 -4.78 1.01 -9.20
CA ASN A 65 -3.37 0.63 -9.37
C ASN A 65 -2.53 1.84 -9.80
N HIS A 66 -1.22 1.65 -9.80
CA HIS A 66 -0.20 2.67 -10.08
C HIS A 66 0.81 2.11 -11.09
N GLU A 67 1.43 2.92 -11.93
CA GLU A 67 2.45 2.46 -12.89
C GLU A 67 3.84 3.00 -12.59
N ALA A 68 3.95 4.24 -12.13
CA ALA A 68 5.24 4.87 -11.87
C ALA A 68 5.82 4.48 -10.51
N HIS A 69 4.98 4.10 -9.54
CA HIS A 69 5.39 3.66 -8.20
C HIS A 69 4.81 2.30 -7.86
N LEU A 70 5.57 1.52 -7.09
CA LEU A 70 4.96 0.51 -6.24
C LEU A 70 4.50 1.12 -4.93
N ASP A 71 3.57 0.41 -4.31
CA ASP A 71 2.99 0.76 -3.02
C ASP A 71 3.50 -0.19 -1.95
N PHE A 72 4.12 0.36 -0.91
CA PHE A 72 4.48 -0.38 0.29
C PHE A 72 3.62 0.16 1.43
N HIS A 73 2.53 -0.54 1.69
CA HIS A 73 1.60 -0.27 2.78
C HIS A 73 2.14 -0.95 4.03
N TYR A 74 2.28 -0.20 5.13
CA TYR A 74 2.67 -0.69 6.44
C TYR A 74 1.66 -0.22 7.47
N LEU A 75 1.01 -1.16 8.15
CA LEU A 75 -0.01 -0.83 9.15
C LEU A 75 0.66 -0.50 10.50
N ILE A 76 0.46 0.72 10.98
CA ILE A 76 1.04 1.23 12.22
C ILE A 76 0.14 0.88 13.41
N SER A 77 -1.17 1.06 13.27
CA SER A 77 -2.17 0.73 14.28
C SER A 77 -3.53 0.46 13.66
N GLY A 78 -4.40 -0.22 14.41
CA GLY A 78 -5.73 -0.64 13.96
C GLY A 78 -5.68 -2.02 13.31
N LYS A 79 -6.59 -2.28 12.38
CA LYS A 79 -6.66 -3.48 11.54
C LYS A 79 -7.42 -3.13 10.26
N GLU A 80 -6.94 -3.60 9.12
CA GLU A 80 -7.60 -3.34 7.85
C GLU A 80 -7.54 -4.56 6.94
N MET A 81 -8.45 -4.61 5.98
CA MET A 81 -8.46 -5.55 4.89
C MET A 81 -8.03 -4.86 3.60
N THR A 82 -7.23 -5.56 2.79
CA THR A 82 -6.89 -5.16 1.43
C THR A 82 -7.23 -6.30 0.48
N ARG A 83 -8.01 -6.00 -0.56
CA ARG A 83 -8.26 -6.94 -1.67
C ARG A 83 -7.29 -6.67 -2.80
N VAL A 84 -6.77 -7.72 -3.42
CA VAL A 84 -5.81 -7.64 -4.52
C VAL A 84 -6.24 -8.54 -5.67
N THR A 85 -6.17 -8.03 -6.88
CA THR A 85 -6.41 -8.76 -8.12
C THR A 85 -5.51 -8.24 -9.25
N ARG A 86 -5.62 -8.81 -10.45
CA ARG A 86 -4.96 -8.28 -11.64
C ARG A 86 -5.82 -7.15 -12.24
N PRO A 87 -5.21 -6.07 -12.76
CA PRO A 87 -5.97 -5.02 -13.45
C PRO A 87 -6.62 -5.52 -14.75
N TYR A 88 -6.10 -6.61 -15.34
CA TYR A 88 -6.67 -7.19 -16.56
C TYR A 88 -8.10 -7.67 -16.34
N GLY A 89 -9.03 -7.13 -17.13
CA GLY A 89 -10.45 -7.45 -17.05
C GLY A 89 -11.25 -6.56 -16.10
N LEU A 90 -10.60 -5.64 -15.39
CA LEU A 90 -11.30 -4.57 -14.66
C LEU A 90 -11.75 -3.48 -15.64
N GLU A 91 -12.95 -2.93 -15.41
CA GLU A 91 -13.46 -1.81 -16.19
C GLU A 91 -13.00 -0.50 -15.56
N GLU A 92 -12.18 0.26 -16.26
CA GLU A 92 -11.65 1.55 -15.81
C GLU A 92 -12.74 2.63 -15.73
N THR A 93 -12.71 3.47 -14.70
CA THR A 93 -13.57 4.66 -14.59
C THR A 93 -12.82 5.95 -14.82
N ASP A 94 -11.62 6.06 -14.24
CA ASP A 94 -10.77 7.24 -14.29
C ASP A 94 -9.31 6.79 -14.46
N ASN A 95 -8.57 7.44 -15.35
CA ASN A 95 -7.17 7.12 -15.60
C ASN A 95 -6.30 8.37 -15.60
N ALA A 96 -5.45 8.43 -14.58
CA ALA A 96 -4.41 9.42 -14.43
C ALA A 96 -3.03 8.74 -14.32
N LEU A 97 -2.87 7.55 -14.90
CA LEU A 97 -1.56 6.89 -15.02
C LEU A 97 -0.63 7.76 -15.86
N ASN A 98 0.66 7.71 -15.56
CA ASN A 98 1.68 8.54 -16.21
C ASN A 98 1.49 10.07 -16.01
N THR A 99 0.62 10.47 -15.08
CA THR A 99 0.52 11.83 -14.55
C THR A 99 1.17 11.91 -13.15
N PRO A 100 1.33 13.10 -12.55
CA PRO A 100 1.81 13.21 -11.16
C PRO A 100 0.95 12.47 -10.12
N ASP A 101 -0.33 12.20 -10.42
CA ASP A 101 -1.24 11.48 -9.53
C ASP A 101 -1.04 9.96 -9.58
N ASP A 102 -0.51 9.44 -10.70
CA ASP A 102 -0.10 8.05 -10.92
C ASP A 102 -1.14 7.02 -10.46
N VAL A 103 -2.40 7.18 -10.89
CA VAL A 103 -3.48 6.28 -10.44
C VAL A 103 -4.50 6.03 -11.55
N ALA A 104 -4.85 4.76 -11.76
CA ALA A 104 -6.08 4.38 -12.44
C ALA A 104 -7.04 3.80 -11.42
N HIS A 105 -8.32 4.05 -11.62
CA HIS A 105 -9.39 3.53 -10.80
C HIS A 105 -10.39 2.75 -11.63
N TYR A 106 -11.01 1.77 -10.99
CA TYR A 106 -11.88 0.82 -11.65
C TYR A 106 -13.30 0.87 -11.08
N LYS A 107 -14.26 0.40 -11.86
CA LYS A 107 -15.60 0.10 -11.36
C LYS A 107 -15.52 -0.98 -10.30
N ARG A 108 -16.59 -1.06 -9.50
CA ARG A 108 -16.78 -2.18 -8.58
C ARG A 108 -16.60 -3.51 -9.33
N PHE A 109 -15.77 -4.37 -8.76
CA PHE A 109 -15.45 -5.67 -9.30
C PHE A 109 -16.03 -6.74 -8.37
N ASP A 110 -17.01 -7.50 -8.88
CA ASP A 110 -17.66 -8.58 -8.12
C ASP A 110 -17.00 -9.96 -8.38
N GLY A 111 -15.86 -9.98 -9.08
CA GLY A 111 -15.08 -11.20 -9.30
C GLY A 111 -14.18 -11.55 -8.11
N SER A 112 -13.43 -12.64 -8.25
CA SER A 112 -12.52 -13.10 -7.18
C SER A 112 -11.31 -12.19 -7.03
N ALA A 113 -11.04 -11.75 -5.80
CA ALA A 113 -9.82 -11.08 -5.39
C ALA A 113 -9.20 -11.82 -4.19
N THR A 114 -7.88 -11.76 -4.05
CA THR A 114 -7.21 -12.25 -2.86
C THR A 114 -7.38 -11.24 -1.73
N GLN A 115 -7.93 -11.69 -0.61
CA GLN A 115 -8.05 -10.90 0.60
C GLN A 115 -6.78 -11.04 1.45
N ILE A 116 -6.28 -9.92 1.94
CA ILE A 116 -5.15 -9.83 2.88
C ILE A 116 -5.60 -9.01 4.08
N ASP A 117 -5.51 -9.60 5.26
CA ASP A 117 -5.85 -8.96 6.53
C ASP A 117 -4.57 -8.43 7.16
N LEU A 118 -4.48 -7.12 7.33
CA LEU A 118 -3.33 -6.41 7.89
C LEU A 118 -3.55 -6.09 9.36
N HIS A 119 -2.56 -6.43 10.19
CA HIS A 119 -2.45 -6.08 11.59
C HIS A 119 -1.21 -5.18 11.83
N PRO A 120 -1.09 -4.52 12.99
CA PRO A 120 0.05 -3.64 13.25
C PRO A 120 1.39 -4.39 13.11
N GLY A 121 2.32 -3.82 12.34
CA GLY A 121 3.59 -4.46 12.00
C GLY A 121 3.58 -5.19 10.65
N ASP A 122 2.39 -5.48 10.12
CA ASP A 122 2.27 -6.10 8.80
C ASP A 122 2.49 -5.07 7.69
N TYR A 123 3.01 -5.58 6.57
CA TYR A 123 3.11 -4.84 5.35
C TYR A 123 2.68 -5.63 4.13
N ILE A 124 2.20 -4.91 3.12
CA ILE A 124 2.00 -5.40 1.77
C ILE A 124 2.72 -4.50 0.77
N ILE A 125 3.49 -5.11 -0.13
CA ILE A 125 4.12 -4.47 -1.28
C ILE A 125 3.32 -4.85 -2.53
N LEU A 126 2.74 -3.84 -3.16
CA LEU A 126 1.84 -3.90 -4.31
C LEU A 126 2.54 -3.30 -5.52
N PHE A 127 2.79 -4.14 -6.52
CA PHE A 127 3.44 -3.77 -7.78
C PHE A 127 2.42 -3.20 -8.77
N PRO A 128 2.86 -2.61 -9.90
CA PRO A 128 1.94 -2.07 -10.90
C PRO A 128 0.85 -3.04 -11.40
N GLU A 129 1.16 -4.34 -11.39
CA GLU A 129 0.24 -5.40 -11.81
C GLU A 129 -0.69 -5.90 -10.68
N ASP A 130 -0.65 -5.28 -9.51
CA ASP A 130 -1.49 -5.58 -8.34
C ASP A 130 -2.54 -4.47 -8.16
N ALA A 131 -3.66 -4.61 -8.89
CA ALA A 131 -4.83 -3.77 -8.63
C ALA A 131 -5.37 -4.10 -7.25
N HIS A 132 -5.57 -3.09 -6.42
CA HIS A 132 -5.88 -3.28 -5.02
C HIS A 132 -6.93 -2.31 -4.51
N GLU A 133 -7.57 -2.72 -3.44
CA GLU A 133 -8.58 -1.95 -2.73
C GLU A 133 -8.28 -2.07 -1.24
N ALA A 134 -7.69 -1.01 -0.69
CA ALA A 134 -7.22 -0.96 0.68
C ALA A 134 -8.18 -0.21 1.60
N CYS A 135 -7.86 -0.15 2.90
CA CYS A 135 -8.61 0.54 3.94
C CYS A 135 -9.98 -0.06 4.24
N LEU A 136 -10.22 -1.32 3.87
CA LEU A 136 -11.49 -1.99 4.13
C LEU A 136 -11.58 -2.46 5.59
N ASP A 137 -12.79 -2.53 6.13
CA ASP A 137 -12.99 -3.13 7.44
C ASP A 137 -12.97 -4.67 7.37
N LEU A 138 -12.60 -5.30 8.49
CA LEU A 138 -12.48 -6.76 8.60
C LEU A 138 -13.75 -7.43 9.18
N ASP A 139 -14.52 -6.67 9.97
CA ASP A 139 -15.56 -7.22 10.83
C ASP A 139 -16.95 -6.59 10.57
N ASN A 140 -17.15 -5.95 9.42
CA ASN A 140 -18.36 -5.18 9.07
C ASN A 140 -18.62 -3.99 10.01
N TYR A 141 -17.55 -3.40 10.57
CA TYR A 141 -17.61 -2.12 11.26
C TYR A 141 -16.32 -1.32 11.11
N ALA A 142 -16.48 -0.01 10.95
CA ALA A 142 -15.37 0.91 10.81
C ALA A 142 -14.51 0.98 12.09
N VAL A 143 -13.20 0.89 11.93
CA VAL A 143 -12.21 1.04 13.01
C VAL A 143 -11.15 2.07 12.66
N PRO A 144 -10.65 2.85 13.64
CA PRO A 144 -9.56 3.77 13.39
C PRO A 144 -8.26 3.01 13.08
N CYS A 145 -7.60 3.43 12.01
CA CYS A 145 -6.31 2.91 11.56
C CYS A 145 -5.32 4.03 11.32
N LYS A 146 -4.04 3.71 11.49
CA LYS A 146 -2.91 4.55 11.07
C LYS A 146 -2.01 3.72 10.17
N LYS A 147 -1.68 4.25 9.00
CA LYS A 147 -0.90 3.55 7.97
C LYS A 147 0.17 4.45 7.37
N ALA A 148 1.31 3.84 7.05
CA ALA A 148 2.30 4.42 6.16
C ALA A 148 2.17 3.78 4.77
N VAL A 149 2.01 4.60 3.74
CA VAL A 149 2.08 4.17 2.34
C VAL A 149 3.35 4.77 1.73
N ILE A 150 4.39 3.96 1.63
CA ILE A 150 5.64 4.35 0.97
C ILE A 150 5.47 4.12 -0.53
N LYS A 151 5.65 5.17 -1.31
CA LYS A 151 5.69 5.12 -2.78
C LYS A 151 7.14 5.00 -3.21
N VAL A 152 7.49 3.91 -3.89
CA VAL A 152 8.86 3.67 -4.41
C VAL A 152 8.80 3.68 -5.93
N PRO A 153 9.54 4.59 -6.62
CA PRO A 153 9.54 4.60 -8.08
C PRO A 153 9.98 3.25 -8.68
N VAL A 154 9.19 2.71 -9.61
CA VAL A 154 9.45 1.39 -10.22
C VAL A 154 10.78 1.38 -10.98
N SER A 155 11.17 2.52 -11.56
CA SER A 155 12.44 2.69 -12.25
C SER A 155 13.67 2.41 -11.38
N LEU A 156 13.54 2.47 -10.05
CA LEU A 156 14.62 2.15 -9.11
C LEU A 156 14.78 0.65 -8.85
N LEU A 157 13.83 -0.18 -9.28
CA LEU A 157 13.80 -1.62 -9.01
C LEU A 157 14.32 -2.46 -10.17
N LEU A 158 14.37 -1.88 -11.37
CA LEU A 158 14.73 -2.55 -12.62
C LEU A 158 16.24 -2.42 -12.96
N ASN A 159 17.04 -1.83 -12.07
CA ASN A 159 18.47 -1.57 -12.25
C ASN A 159 19.35 -2.36 -11.29
#